data_AF-G4RBZ9-F1
#
_entry.id   AF-G4RBZ9-F1
#
_cell.length_a   1.000
_cell.length_b   1.000
_cell.length_c   1.000
_cell.angle_alpha   90.00
_cell.angle_beta   90.00
_cell.angle_gamma   90.00
#
_symmetry.space_group_name_H-M   'P 1'
#
loop_
_entity.id
_entity.type
_entity.pdbx_description
1 polymer ?
#
loop_
_entity_poly.entity_id
_entity_poly.type
_entity_poly.pdbx_seq_one_letter_code
_entity_poly.pdbx_strand_id
1 'polypeptide(L)'
;MAAPATDFDQTQIESFAVAYVQIMDIGMQAEQQLQTAESDDDRAVVQMMAQEQMASAVESTEGITVDDYNAILMAAQADPAFAEEVGGAIDAVVQPSN
;
A
#
# COMPACT_ATOMS: atom_id res chain seq x y z
N MET A 1 -7.49 19.03 -25.87
CA MET A 1 -7.15 19.59 -24.54
C MET A 1 -6.48 18.46 -23.78
N ALA A 2 -5.18 18.57 -23.47
CA ALA A 2 -4.48 17.56 -22.67
C ALA A 2 -4.88 17.79 -21.21
N ALA A 3 -5.42 16.76 -20.56
CA ALA A 3 -5.65 16.77 -19.12
C ALA A 3 -4.32 17.04 -18.41
N PRO A 4 -4.29 17.77 -17.29
CA PRO A 4 -3.10 17.80 -16.46
C PRO A 4 -2.82 16.35 -16.08
N ALA A 5 -1.71 15.80 -16.60
CA ALA A 5 -1.20 14.53 -16.13
C ALA A 5 -0.98 14.71 -14.63
N THR A 6 -1.74 13.95 -13.84
CA THR A 6 -1.56 13.85 -12.41
C THR A 6 -0.07 13.77 -12.11
N ASP A 7 0.42 14.61 -11.19
CA ASP A 7 1.84 14.88 -10.88
C ASP A 7 2.69 13.65 -10.46
N PHE A 8 2.18 12.42 -10.60
CA PHE A 8 2.87 11.17 -10.30
C PHE A 8 3.21 10.41 -11.59
N ASP A 9 4.47 10.02 -11.73
CA ASP A 9 4.90 9.19 -12.86
C ASP A 9 4.39 7.75 -12.73
N GLN A 10 4.25 7.05 -13.85
CA GLN A 10 3.81 5.64 -13.89
C GLN A 10 4.62 4.75 -12.92
N THR A 11 5.93 4.97 -12.81
CA THR A 11 6.80 4.25 -11.90
C THR A 11 6.43 4.46 -10.43
N GLN A 12 5.99 5.67 -10.05
CA GLN A 12 5.53 5.92 -8.68
C GLN A 12 4.21 5.19 -8.39
N ILE A 13 3.33 5.08 -9.39
CA ILE A 13 2.07 4.33 -9.28
C ILE A 13 2.33 2.83 -9.15
N GLU A 14 3.29 2.29 -9.91
CA GLU A 14 3.74 0.89 -9.82
C GLU A 14 4.37 0.60 -8.46
N SER A 15 5.29 1.46 -8.00
CA SER A 15 5.89 1.37 -6.67
C SER A 15 4.82 1.47 -5.58
N PHE A 16 3.86 2.40 -5.70
CA PHE A 16 2.71 2.47 -4.79
C PHE A 16 1.94 1.16 -4.74
N ALA A 17 1.62 0.57 -5.89
CA ALA A 17 0.90 -0.68 -5.98
C ALA A 17 1.65 -1.83 -5.27
N VAL A 18 2.97 -1.91 -5.49
CA VAL A 18 3.84 -2.89 -4.81
C VAL A 18 3.84 -2.70 -3.29
N ALA A 19 3.99 -1.45 -2.81
CA ALA A 19 3.94 -1.13 -1.39
C ALA A 19 2.56 -1.44 -0.79
N TYR A 20 1.48 -1.09 -1.50
CA TYR A 20 0.10 -1.31 -1.08
C TYR A 20 -0.23 -2.80 -0.90
N VAL A 21 0.20 -3.65 -1.84
CA VAL A 21 0.03 -5.10 -1.74
C VAL A 21 0.81 -5.67 -0.56
N GLN A 22 2.05 -5.23 -0.34
CA GLN A 22 2.84 -5.67 0.82
C GLN A 22 2.19 -5.27 2.15
N ILE A 23 1.69 -4.04 2.26
CA ILE A 23 0.97 -3.55 3.44
C ILE A 23 -0.29 -4.39 3.70
N MET A 24 -1.05 -4.73 2.66
CA MET A 24 -2.21 -5.62 2.80
C MET A 24 -1.81 -7.00 3.29
N ASP A 25 -0.72 -7.58 2.80
CA ASP A 25 -0.22 -8.88 3.26
C ASP A 25 0.17 -8.83 4.75
N ILE A 26 0.91 -7.80 5.16
CA ILE A 26 1.28 -7.56 6.56
C ILE A 26 0.03 -7.44 7.43
N GLY A 27 -0.99 -6.71 6.96
CA GLY A 27 -2.28 -6.58 7.62
C GLY A 27 -2.97 -7.93 7.81
N MET A 28 -3.07 -8.74 6.75
CA MET A 28 -3.64 -10.10 6.83
C MET A 28 -2.89 -10.99 7.80
N GLN A 29 -1.54 -10.97 7.77
CA GLN A 29 -0.72 -11.74 8.70
C GLN A 29 -0.91 -11.28 10.15
N ALA A 30 -0.94 -9.97 10.38
CA ALA A 30 -1.20 -9.40 11.69
C ALA A 30 -2.60 -9.78 12.20
N GLU A 31 -3.61 -9.79 11.33
CA GLU A 31 -4.97 -10.21 11.70
C GLU A 31 -5.02 -11.68 12.11
N GLN A 32 -4.32 -12.57 11.39
CA GLN A 32 -4.20 -13.96 11.80
C GLN A 32 -3.47 -14.11 13.14
N GLN A 33 -2.38 -13.37 13.34
CA GLN A 33 -1.67 -13.38 14.61
C GLN A 33 -2.53 -12.84 15.76
N LEU A 34 -3.32 -11.79 15.52
CA LEU A 34 -4.27 -11.24 16.47
C LEU A 34 -5.38 -12.22 16.85
N GLN A 35 -5.82 -13.08 15.91
CA GLN A 35 -6.77 -14.15 16.22
C GLN A 35 -6.16 -15.25 17.09
N THR A 36 -4.86 -15.51 16.94
CA THR A 36 -4.13 -16.48 17.77
C THR A 36 -3.63 -15.91 19.10
N ALA A 37 -3.61 -14.59 19.25
CA ALA A 37 -3.13 -13.91 20.44
C ALA A 37 -4.11 -14.09 21.61
N GLU A 38 -3.64 -14.69 22.69
CA GLU A 38 -4.47 -15.01 23.88
C GLU A 38 -4.57 -13.83 24.86
N SER A 39 -3.62 -12.88 24.80
CA SER A 39 -3.52 -11.76 25.75
C SER A 39 -3.52 -10.40 25.05
N ASP A 40 -3.96 -9.35 25.75
CA ASP A 40 -3.89 -7.98 25.24
C ASP A 40 -2.45 -7.50 24.99
N ASP A 41 -1.47 -7.98 25.77
CA ASP A 41 -0.04 -7.74 25.51
C ASP A 41 0.42 -8.32 24.17
N ASP A 42 0.05 -9.57 23.85
CA ASP A 42 0.38 -10.19 22.56
C ASP A 42 -0.26 -9.42 21.41
N ARG A 43 -1.51 -8.98 21.58
CA ARG A 43 -2.21 -8.16 20.59
C ARG A 43 -1.52 -6.81 20.38
N ALA A 44 -1.01 -6.19 21.44
CA ALA A 44 -0.24 -4.95 21.35
C ALA A 44 1.08 -5.14 20.61
N VAL A 45 1.79 -6.24 20.86
CA VAL A 45 3.03 -6.59 20.15
C VAL A 45 2.76 -6.80 18.66
N VAL A 46 1.73 -7.57 18.30
CA VAL A 46 1.37 -7.81 16.90
C VAL A 46 1.02 -6.50 16.19
N GLN A 47 0.24 -5.62 16.82
CA GLN A 47 -0.09 -4.31 16.26
C GLN A 47 1.13 -3.42 16.06
N MET A 48 2.09 -3.44 17.00
CA MET A 48 3.34 -2.67 16.90
C MET A 48 4.21 -3.19 15.75
N MET A 49 4.40 -4.51 15.67
CA MET A 49 5.18 -5.14 14.60
C MET A 49 4.54 -4.91 13.22
N ALA A 50 3.21 -4.98 13.13
CA ALA A 50 2.50 -4.70 11.89
C ALA A 50 2.74 -3.26 11.43
N GLN A 51 2.62 -2.28 12.33
CA GLN A 51 2.87 -0.86 12.02
C GLN A 51 4.30 -0.62 11.53
N GLU A 52 5.28 -1.22 12.20
CA GLU A 52 6.69 -1.07 11.84
C GLU A 52 6.99 -1.71 10.47
N GLN A 53 6.41 -2.88 10.20
CA GLN A 53 6.53 -3.54 8.90
C GLN A 53 5.81 -2.78 7.79
N MET A 54 4.63 -2.21 8.05
CA MET A 54 3.89 -1.40 7.07
C MET A 54 4.69 -0.15 6.67
N ALA A 55 5.30 0.55 7.64
CA ALA A 55 6.19 1.67 7.34
C ALA A 55 7.43 1.21 6.54
N SER A 56 8.06 0.13 6.99
CA SER A 56 9.23 -0.45 6.31
C SER A 56 8.94 -0.90 4.88
N ALA A 57 7.72 -1.40 4.61
CA ALA A 57 7.32 -1.82 3.26
C ALA A 57 7.29 -0.64 2.28
N VAL A 58 6.80 0.53 2.73
CA VAL A 58 6.84 1.75 1.91
C VAL A 58 8.26 2.26 1.75
N GLU A 59 9.03 2.32 2.84
CA GLU A 59 10.43 2.79 2.81
C GLU A 59 11.36 1.88 1.98
N SER A 60 11.08 0.58 1.93
CA SER A 60 11.84 -0.40 1.14
C SER A 60 11.45 -0.40 -0.33
N THR A 61 10.36 0.28 -0.70
CA THR A 61 9.92 0.34 -2.09
C THR A 61 10.67 1.46 -2.79
N GLU A 62 11.59 1.09 -3.69
CA GLU A 62 12.30 2.06 -4.51
C GLU A 62 11.34 2.85 -5.41
N GLY A 63 11.59 4.15 -5.54
CA GLY A 63 10.80 5.04 -6.38
C GLY A 63 9.57 5.66 -5.71
N ILE A 64 9.34 5.41 -4.42
CA ILE A 64 8.27 6.06 -3.67
C ILE A 64 8.69 6.34 -2.22
N THR A 65 8.23 7.47 -1.66
CA THR A 65 8.37 7.77 -0.22
C THR A 65 7.05 7.57 0.52
N VAL A 66 7.09 7.56 1.85
CA VAL A 66 5.88 7.51 2.68
C VAL A 66 4.93 8.69 2.39
N ASP A 67 5.50 9.87 2.14
CA ASP A 67 4.72 11.04 1.74
C ASP A 67 4.07 10.86 0.36
N ASP A 68 4.81 10.35 -0.62
CA ASP A 68 4.27 10.07 -1.96
C ASP A 68 3.17 9.01 -1.92
N TYR A 69 3.34 7.96 -1.11
CA TYR A 69 2.33 6.92 -0.92
C TYR A 69 1.01 7.51 -0.40
N ASN A 70 1.09 8.37 0.62
CA ASN A 70 -0.09 9.05 1.15
C ASN A 70 -0.69 10.03 0.13
N ALA A 71 0.15 10.72 -0.64
CA ALA A 71 -0.30 11.67 -1.67
C ALA A 71 -1.04 10.96 -2.81
N ILE A 72 -0.55 9.81 -3.28
CA ILE A 72 -1.23 8.97 -4.27
C ILE A 72 -2.57 8.45 -3.73
N LEU A 73 -2.62 8.01 -2.47
CA LEU A 73 -3.87 7.62 -1.81
C LEU A 73 -4.90 8.75 -1.78
N MET A 74 -4.47 9.97 -1.41
CA MET A 74 -5.35 11.14 -1.37
C MET A 74 -5.81 11.53 -2.78
N ALA A 75 -4.91 11.47 -3.77
CA ALA A 75 -5.23 11.75 -5.16
C ALA A 75 -6.24 10.72 -5.71
N ALA A 76 -6.06 9.43 -5.42
CA ALA A 76 -6.98 8.37 -5.84
C ALA A 76 -8.37 8.54 -5.20
N GLN A 77 -8.45 9.02 -3.95
CA GLN A 77 -9.74 9.33 -3.32
C GLN A 77 -10.41 10.57 -3.92
N ALA A 78 -9.62 11.55 -4.36
CA ALA A 78 -10.12 12.79 -4.94
C ALA A 78 -10.51 12.65 -6.41
N ASP A 79 -9.82 11.79 -7.17
CA ASP A 79 -10.03 11.56 -8.59
C ASP A 79 -10.36 10.09 -8.88
N PRO A 80 -11.61 9.77 -9.24
CA PRO A 80 -12.02 8.40 -9.54
C PRO A 80 -11.32 7.82 -10.79
N ALA A 81 -10.94 8.63 -11.77
CA ALA A 81 -10.23 8.14 -12.94
C ALA A 81 -8.80 7.72 -12.57
N PHE A 82 -8.15 8.49 -11.70
CA PHE A 82 -6.85 8.12 -11.14
C PHE A 82 -6.96 6.90 -10.21
N ALA A 83 -8.06 6.78 -9.45
CA ALA A 83 -8.33 5.58 -8.65
C ALA A 83 -8.40 4.31 -9.49
N GLU A 84 -9.03 4.36 -10.67
CA GLU A 84 -9.06 3.22 -11.60
C GLU A 84 -7.66 2.88 -12.12
N GLU A 85 -6.82 3.88 -12.41
CA GLU A 85 -5.44 3.68 -12.84
C GLU A 85 -4.59 2.99 -11.74
N VAL A 86 -4.62 3.54 -10.52
CA VAL A 86 -3.94 2.97 -9.36
C VAL A 86 -4.46 1.56 -9.05
N GLY A 87 -5.78 1.37 -9.11
CA GLY A 87 -6.41 0.07 -8.92
C GLY A 87 -5.94 -0.97 -9.95
N GLY A 88 -5.78 -0.56 -11.21
CA GLY A 88 -5.22 -1.40 -12.27
C GLY A 88 -3.76 -1.80 -12.00
N ALA A 89 -2.94 -0.88 -11.50
CA ALA A 89 -1.58 -1.19 -11.10
C ALA A 89 -1.52 -2.19 -9.93
N ILE A 90 -2.40 -2.02 -8.92
CA ILE A 90 -2.53 -2.98 -7.81
C ILE A 90 -2.95 -4.37 -8.32
N ASP A 91 -3.96 -4.44 -9.18
CA ASP A 91 -4.42 -5.71 -9.74
C ASP A 91 -3.31 -6.41 -10.55
N ALA A 92 -2.54 -5.65 -11.33
CA ALA A 92 -1.39 -6.17 -12.07
C ALA A 92 -0.28 -6.73 -11.15
N VAL A 93 -0.08 -6.15 -9.96
CA VAL A 93 0.86 -6.68 -8.96
C VAL A 93 0.33 -7.96 -8.30
N VAL A 94 -0.97 -7.99 -7.97
CA VAL A 94 -1.61 -9.15 -7.32
C VAL A 94 -1.77 -10.33 -8.30
N GLN A 95 -1.94 -10.05 -9.59
CA GLN A 95 -2.05 -11.05 -10.66
C GLN A 95 -0.75 -11.09 -11.47
N PRO A 96 0.35 -11.68 -10.94
CA PRO A 96 1.52 -11.93 -11.77
C PRO A 96 1.05 -12.85 -12.91
N SER A 97 1.26 -12.39 -14.13
CA SER A 97 0.67 -12.94 -15.36
C SER A 97 0.66 -14.48 -15.40
N ASN A 98 -0.51 -15.05 -15.73
CA ASN A 98 -0.58 -16.39 -16.34
C ASN A 98 0.15 -16.40 -17.68
#